data_AF-A0A1D2MMV7-F1
#
_entry.id   AF-A0A1D2MMV7-F1
#
_cell.length_a   1.000
_cell.length_b   1.000
_cell.length_c   1.000
_cell.angle_alpha   90.00
_cell.angle_beta   90.00
_cell.angle_gamma   90.00
#
_symmetry.space_group_name_H-M   'P 1'
#
loop_
_entity.id
_entity.type
_entity.pdbx_description
1 polymer ?
#
loop_
_entity_poly.entity_id
_entity_poly.type
_entity_poly.pdbx_seq_one_letter_code
_entity_poly.pdbx_strand_id
1 'polypeptide(L)'
;MSSDMQAINSFNAVLQSLYDVKPPISKTKMTSITRVALKAVKLYKHAVQSVEKFIQMCKAEYKIPGLYVIDSIIRQSRHQFGAEKDVFGPRFARNIQNTFVHVYCCPEEDKAKVIRVLNLWQKNRIFSPEVIQPLFDLADPQNPIWEQIQNSNPELGLGGAASGGNNNVNSGGNSGSGGGASGRTIIVRDFLPPT
;
A
#
# COMPACT_ATOMS: atom_id res chain seq x y z
N MET A 1 -4.13 -33.23 -8.71
CA MET A 1 -4.13 -31.81 -8.29
C MET A 1 -3.41 -31.01 -9.37
N SER A 2 -4.03 -29.96 -9.92
CA SER A 2 -3.42 -29.15 -10.99
C SER A 2 -2.13 -28.48 -10.52
N SER A 3 -1.09 -28.47 -11.36
CA SER A 3 0.22 -27.85 -11.08
C SER A 3 0.10 -26.36 -10.71
N ASP A 4 -0.92 -25.68 -11.22
CA ASP A 4 -1.18 -24.27 -10.91
C ASP A 4 -1.61 -24.10 -9.44
N MET A 5 -2.44 -24.99 -8.91
CA MET A 5 -2.87 -24.93 -7.51
C MET A 5 -1.71 -25.22 -6.54
N GLN A 6 -0.77 -26.08 -6.92
CA GLN A 6 0.46 -26.30 -6.15
C GLN A 6 1.35 -25.05 -6.15
N ALA A 7 1.43 -24.33 -7.27
CA ALA A 7 2.22 -23.11 -7.37
C ALA A 7 1.69 -22.00 -6.44
N ILE A 8 0.37 -21.79 -6.39
CA ILE A 8 -0.21 -20.76 -5.51
C ILE A 8 -0.13 -21.16 -4.03
N ASN A 9 -0.33 -22.44 -3.70
CA ASN A 9 -0.15 -22.92 -2.32
C ASN A 9 1.30 -22.74 -1.85
N SER A 10 2.26 -23.04 -2.74
CA SER A 10 3.69 -22.82 -2.47
C SER A 10 4.00 -21.33 -2.26
N PHE A 11 3.41 -20.45 -3.08
CA PHE A 11 3.55 -19.01 -2.91
C PHE A 11 3.00 -18.53 -1.57
N ASN A 12 1.78 -18.97 -1.21
CA ASN A 12 1.15 -18.61 0.05
C ASN A 12 1.99 -19.08 1.25
N ALA A 13 2.51 -20.31 1.23
CA ALA A 13 3.37 -20.82 2.29
C ALA A 13 4.64 -19.96 2.46
N VAL A 14 5.32 -19.62 1.37
CA VAL A 14 6.54 -18.81 1.42
C VAL A 14 6.24 -17.35 1.79
N LEU A 15 5.09 -16.79 1.41
CA LEU A 15 4.65 -15.47 1.86
C LEU A 15 4.37 -15.45 3.37
N GLN A 16 3.63 -16.43 3.89
CA GLN A 16 3.33 -16.54 5.33
C GLN A 16 4.59 -16.78 6.16
N SER A 17 5.60 -17.43 5.59
CA SER A 17 6.90 -17.63 6.24
C SER A 17 7.64 -16.33 6.59
N LEU A 18 7.15 -15.16 6.15
CA LEU A 18 7.61 -13.87 6.65
C LEU A 18 7.41 -13.73 8.17
N TYR A 19 6.40 -14.38 8.76
CA TYR A 19 6.16 -14.36 10.20
C TYR A 19 7.16 -15.18 11.02
N ASP A 20 7.89 -16.11 10.38
CA ASP A 20 8.88 -16.95 11.07
C ASP A 20 10.09 -16.14 11.54
N VAL A 21 10.28 -14.94 10.97
CA VAL A 21 11.44 -14.08 11.23
C VAL A 21 10.94 -12.68 11.56
N LYS A 22 11.23 -12.21 12.77
CA LYS A 22 11.00 -10.80 13.09
C LYS A 22 11.85 -9.92 12.16
N PRO A 23 11.29 -8.82 11.61
CA PRO A 23 12.06 -7.88 10.82
C PRO A 23 13.36 -7.46 11.54
N PRO A 24 14.48 -7.29 10.80
CA PRO A 24 14.57 -7.15 9.34
C PRO A 24 14.54 -8.48 8.56
N ILE A 25 13.79 -8.50 7.45
CA ILE A 25 13.72 -9.66 6.56
C ILE A 25 14.96 -9.73 5.68
N SER A 26 15.60 -10.91 5.62
CA SER A 26 16.81 -11.11 4.83
C SER A 26 16.56 -11.02 3.32
N LYS A 27 17.58 -10.56 2.58
CA LYS A 27 17.56 -10.51 1.11
C LYS A 27 17.25 -11.87 0.48
N THR A 28 17.78 -12.94 1.05
CA THR A 28 17.56 -14.32 0.60
C THR A 28 16.08 -14.70 0.70
N LYS A 29 15.42 -14.39 1.82
CA LYS A 29 13.99 -14.65 2.01
C LYS A 29 13.15 -13.87 0.99
N MET A 30 13.45 -12.58 0.81
CA MET A 30 12.75 -11.74 -0.18
C MET A 30 12.90 -12.27 -1.61
N THR A 31 14.10 -12.71 -1.98
CA THR A 31 14.38 -13.30 -3.28
C THR A 31 13.64 -14.64 -3.46
N SER A 32 13.54 -15.45 -2.40
CA SER A 32 12.77 -16.70 -2.40
C SER A 32 11.29 -16.46 -2.69
N ILE A 33 10.65 -15.53 -1.95
CA ILE A 33 9.24 -15.14 -2.18
C ILE A 33 9.03 -14.71 -3.63
N THR A 34 9.92 -13.85 -4.12
CA THR A 34 9.84 -13.31 -5.49
C THR A 34 9.96 -14.42 -6.54
N ARG A 35 10.92 -15.33 -6.38
CA ARG A 35 11.11 -16.46 -7.30
C ARG A 35 9.87 -17.34 -7.36
N VAL A 36 9.22 -17.61 -6.24
CA VAL A 36 8.01 -18.43 -6.20
C VAL A 36 6.84 -17.69 -6.84
N ALA A 37 6.70 -16.37 -6.63
CA ALA A 37 5.69 -15.55 -7.29
C ALA A 37 5.80 -15.61 -8.83
N LEU A 38 7.01 -15.47 -9.37
CA LEU A 38 7.25 -15.49 -10.81
C LEU A 38 7.04 -16.88 -11.42
N LYS A 39 7.27 -17.95 -10.66
CA LYS A 39 6.88 -19.32 -11.08
C LYS A 39 5.36 -19.47 -11.17
N ALA A 40 4.61 -18.77 -10.33
CA ALA A 40 3.14 -18.77 -10.32
C ALA A 40 2.53 -17.69 -11.24
N VAL A 41 3.27 -17.16 -12.23
CA VAL A 41 2.82 -16.04 -13.09
C VAL A 41 1.48 -16.29 -13.78
N LYS A 42 1.14 -17.53 -14.14
CA LYS A 42 -0.18 -17.87 -14.72
C LYS A 42 -1.34 -17.54 -13.77
N LEU A 43 -1.09 -17.57 -12.46
CA LEU A 43 -2.05 -17.24 -11.40
C LEU A 43 -1.73 -15.89 -10.75
N TYR A 44 -1.09 -14.94 -11.45
CA TYR A 44 -0.69 -13.64 -10.91
C TYR A 44 -1.82 -12.92 -10.15
N LYS A 45 -3.08 -13.04 -10.59
CA LYS A 45 -4.24 -12.46 -9.88
C LYS A 45 -4.37 -12.97 -8.44
N HIS A 46 -4.21 -14.28 -8.24
CA HIS A 46 -4.24 -14.89 -6.91
C HIS A 46 -3.00 -14.52 -6.10
N ALA A 47 -1.81 -14.52 -6.73
CA ALA A 47 -0.59 -14.10 -6.05
C ALA A 47 -0.68 -12.65 -5.55
N VAL A 48 -1.19 -11.73 -6.37
CA VAL A 48 -1.45 -10.34 -5.99
C VAL A 48 -2.44 -10.26 -4.85
N GLN A 49 -3.58 -10.95 -4.95
CA GLN A 49 -4.59 -10.99 -3.88
C GLN A 49 -4.00 -11.50 -2.56
N SER A 50 -3.16 -12.54 -2.58
CA SER A 50 -2.49 -13.05 -1.38
C SER A 50 -1.56 -12.01 -0.74
N VAL A 51 -0.84 -11.20 -1.54
CA VAL A 51 0.02 -10.12 -1.03
C VAL A 51 -0.81 -8.97 -0.46
N GLU A 52 -1.86 -8.53 -1.17
CA GLU A 52 -2.79 -7.49 -0.71
C GLU A 52 -3.42 -7.90 0.63
N LYS A 53 -3.94 -9.14 0.71
CA LYS A 53 -4.52 -9.69 1.94
C LYS A 53 -3.50 -9.84 3.07
N PHE A 54 -2.26 -10.22 2.75
CA PHE A 54 -1.19 -10.25 3.74
C PHE A 54 -0.96 -8.85 4.33
N ILE A 55 -0.82 -7.82 3.49
CA ILE A 55 -0.61 -6.43 3.95
C ILE A 55 -1.82 -5.93 4.75
N GLN A 56 -3.03 -6.26 4.33
CA GLN A 56 -4.26 -5.89 5.05
C GLN A 56 -4.26 -6.45 6.48
N MET A 57 -3.92 -7.73 6.65
CA MET A 57 -4.10 -8.47 7.90
C MET A 57 -2.86 -8.52 8.80
N CYS A 58 -1.67 -8.23 8.28
CA CYS A 58 -0.43 -8.36 9.06
C CYS A 58 -0.27 -7.27 10.12
N LYS A 59 0.54 -7.54 11.14
CA LYS A 59 0.90 -6.56 12.18
C LYS A 59 1.67 -5.38 11.58
N ALA A 60 1.67 -4.24 12.28
CA ALA A 60 2.35 -3.01 11.86
C ALA A 60 3.82 -3.23 11.45
N GLU A 61 4.56 -4.06 12.20
CA GLU A 61 5.97 -4.39 11.92
C GLU A 61 6.21 -5.09 10.56
N TYR A 62 5.17 -5.70 9.96
CA TYR A 62 5.25 -6.42 8.69
C TYR A 62 4.75 -5.60 7.47
N LYS A 63 4.28 -4.37 7.66
CA LYS A 63 3.80 -3.52 6.55
C LYS A 63 4.92 -3.22 5.55
N ILE A 64 6.11 -2.82 6.04
CA ILE A 64 7.28 -2.55 5.19
C ILE A 64 7.79 -3.82 4.48
N PRO A 65 7.96 -4.98 5.16
CA PRO A 65 8.19 -6.24 4.48
C PRO A 65 7.17 -6.55 3.37
N GLY A 66 5.88 -6.35 3.62
CA GLY A 66 4.83 -6.56 2.61
C GLY A 66 4.98 -5.64 1.40
N LEU A 67 5.25 -4.35 1.63
CA LEU A 67 5.56 -3.40 0.56
C LEU A 67 6.78 -3.84 -0.27
N TYR A 68 7.84 -4.32 0.39
CA TYR A 68 9.04 -4.83 -0.29
C TYR A 68 8.76 -6.10 -1.11
N VAL A 69 7.78 -6.92 -0.74
CA VAL A 69 7.34 -8.05 -1.57
C VAL A 69 6.72 -7.55 -2.87
N ILE A 70 5.80 -6.59 -2.83
CA ILE A 70 5.19 -5.98 -4.04
C ILE A 70 6.30 -5.45 -4.96
N ASP A 71 7.15 -4.61 -4.41
CA ASP A 71 8.25 -3.95 -5.08
C ASP A 71 9.24 -4.95 -5.71
N SER A 72 9.59 -6.01 -4.98
CA SER A 72 10.47 -7.07 -5.48
C SER A 72 9.84 -7.87 -6.63
N ILE A 73 8.55 -8.25 -6.50
CA ILE A 73 7.83 -8.99 -7.54
C ILE A 73 7.74 -8.18 -8.84
N ILE A 74 7.31 -6.93 -8.76
CA ILE A 74 7.14 -6.07 -9.95
C ILE A 74 8.49 -5.87 -10.66
N ARG A 75 9.54 -5.52 -9.91
CA ARG A 75 10.86 -5.29 -10.52
C ARG A 75 11.41 -6.55 -11.17
N GLN A 76 11.30 -7.71 -10.50
CA GLN A 76 11.83 -8.95 -11.07
C GLN A 76 11.00 -9.43 -12.27
N SER A 77 9.68 -9.24 -12.25
CA SER A 77 8.81 -9.49 -13.41
C SER A 77 9.23 -8.63 -14.61
N ARG A 78 9.37 -7.32 -14.42
CA ARG A 78 9.81 -6.38 -15.47
C ARG A 78 11.20 -6.70 -15.98
N HIS A 79 12.12 -7.11 -15.11
CA HIS A 79 13.47 -7.52 -15.50
C HIS A 79 13.46 -8.82 -16.31
N GLN A 80 12.68 -9.82 -15.89
CA GLN A 80 12.65 -11.14 -16.52
C GLN A 80 11.86 -11.15 -17.83
N PHE A 81 10.76 -10.41 -17.92
CA PHE A 81 9.83 -10.46 -19.06
C PHE A 81 9.83 -9.18 -19.91
N GLY A 82 10.43 -8.10 -19.43
CA GLY A 82 10.30 -6.76 -20.01
C GLY A 82 9.12 -5.98 -19.41
N ALA A 83 9.21 -4.65 -19.44
CA ALA A 83 8.20 -3.75 -18.87
C ALA A 83 6.78 -3.97 -19.45
N GLU A 84 6.69 -4.16 -20.77
CA GLU A 84 5.42 -4.32 -21.49
C GLU A 84 4.70 -5.65 -21.20
N LYS A 85 5.44 -6.68 -20.76
CA LYS A 85 4.90 -8.01 -20.48
C LYS A 85 4.63 -8.23 -18.99
N ASP A 86 4.93 -7.24 -18.15
CA ASP A 86 4.67 -7.34 -16.72
C ASP A 86 3.16 -7.35 -16.44
N VAL A 87 2.70 -8.44 -15.84
CA VAL A 87 1.30 -8.61 -15.42
C VAL A 87 1.06 -8.20 -13.96
N PHE A 88 2.11 -8.03 -13.16
CA PHE A 88 1.99 -7.76 -11.73
C PHE A 88 1.78 -6.27 -11.46
N GLY A 89 2.56 -5.38 -12.06
CA GLY A 89 2.43 -3.93 -11.90
C GLY A 89 1.01 -3.45 -12.17
N PRO A 90 0.47 -3.64 -13.40
CA PRO A 90 -0.89 -3.24 -13.74
C PRO A 90 -1.95 -3.88 -12.83
N ARG A 91 -1.69 -5.09 -12.31
CA ARG A 91 -2.62 -5.77 -11.42
C ARG A 91 -2.66 -5.15 -10.03
N PHE A 92 -1.50 -4.88 -9.43
CA PHE A 92 -1.41 -4.18 -8.15
C PHE A 92 -2.00 -2.77 -8.24
N ALA A 93 -1.78 -2.05 -9.35
CA ALA A 93 -2.29 -0.70 -9.57
C ALA A 93 -3.81 -0.58 -9.39
N ARG A 94 -4.57 -1.66 -9.64
CA ARG A 94 -6.04 -1.67 -9.48
C ARG A 94 -6.52 -1.36 -8.06
N ASN A 95 -5.78 -1.81 -7.06
CA ASN A 95 -6.14 -1.70 -5.64
C ASN A 95 -5.02 -1.04 -4.82
N ILE A 96 -4.07 -0.35 -5.48
CA ILE A 96 -2.83 0.08 -4.82
C ILE A 96 -3.10 1.15 -3.77
N GLN A 97 -4.06 2.06 -3.98
CA GLN A 97 -4.47 3.05 -2.98
C GLN A 97 -5.00 2.36 -1.71
N ASN A 98 -5.92 1.42 -1.86
CA ASN A 98 -6.46 0.62 -0.75
C ASN A 98 -5.36 -0.19 -0.03
N THR A 99 -4.41 -0.73 -0.79
CA THR A 99 -3.26 -1.42 -0.22
C THR A 99 -2.41 -0.45 0.61
N PHE A 100 -2.18 0.76 0.10
CA PHE A 100 -1.37 1.77 0.77
C PHE A 100 -2.01 2.36 2.02
N VAL A 101 -3.34 2.43 2.10
CA VAL A 101 -4.05 2.72 3.36
C VAL A 101 -3.56 1.79 4.48
N HIS A 102 -3.43 0.49 4.21
CA HIS A 102 -2.91 -0.47 5.19
C HIS A 102 -1.39 -0.40 5.35
N VAL A 103 -0.63 -0.06 4.29
CA VAL A 103 0.83 0.13 4.39
C VAL A 103 1.15 1.28 5.34
N TYR A 104 0.40 2.39 5.28
CA TYR A 104 0.60 3.55 6.15
C TYR A 104 0.21 3.33 7.61
N CYS A 105 -0.41 2.19 7.95
CA CYS A 105 -0.52 1.71 9.33
C CYS A 105 0.81 1.12 9.88
N CYS A 106 1.94 1.33 9.19
CA CYS A 106 3.27 1.02 9.70
C CYS A 106 3.65 1.93 10.88
N PRO A 107 4.69 1.59 11.66
CA PRO A 107 5.27 2.51 12.64
C PRO A 107 5.69 3.85 12.02
N GLU A 108 5.71 4.92 12.82
CA GLU A 108 6.03 6.28 12.34
C GLU A 108 7.43 6.34 11.73
N GLU A 109 8.40 5.68 12.39
CA GLU A 109 9.79 5.56 11.96
C GLU A 109 9.98 4.79 10.63
N ASP A 110 8.93 4.11 10.17
CA ASP A 110 8.91 3.33 8.95
C ASP A 110 8.31 4.11 7.76
N LYS A 111 7.58 5.21 8.00
CA LYS A 111 6.95 5.99 6.91
C LYS A 111 7.95 6.50 5.87
N ALA A 112 9.13 6.95 6.31
CA ALA A 112 10.20 7.37 5.39
C ALA A 112 10.64 6.25 4.43
N LYS A 113 10.51 4.97 4.83
CA LYS A 113 10.80 3.81 3.97
C LYS A 113 9.75 3.64 2.88
N VAL A 114 8.47 3.93 3.18
CA VAL A 114 7.37 3.96 2.20
C VAL A 114 7.64 5.04 1.15
N ILE A 115 7.95 6.26 1.60
CA ILE A 115 8.27 7.40 0.73
C ILE A 115 9.46 7.08 -0.18
N ARG A 116 10.48 6.40 0.34
CA ARG A 116 11.64 5.96 -0.46
C ARG A 116 11.24 4.98 -1.58
N VAL A 117 10.35 4.03 -1.31
CA VAL A 117 9.87 3.09 -2.35
C VAL A 117 9.08 3.83 -3.42
N LEU A 118 8.18 4.74 -3.05
CA LEU A 118 7.40 5.55 -4.00
C LEU A 118 8.31 6.41 -4.90
N ASN A 119 9.32 7.06 -4.32
CA ASN A 119 10.32 7.83 -5.09
C ASN A 119 11.09 6.93 -6.08
N LEU A 120 11.45 5.71 -5.68
CA LEU A 120 12.10 4.75 -6.58
C LEU A 120 11.16 4.29 -7.69
N TRP A 121 9.88 4.09 -7.40
CA TRP A 121 8.88 3.73 -8.41
C TRP A 121 8.69 4.86 -9.42
N GLN A 122 8.65 6.11 -8.98
CA GLN A 122 8.53 7.27 -9.86
C GLN A 122 9.78 7.44 -10.74
N LYS A 123 10.97 7.42 -10.13
CA LYS A 123 12.25 7.55 -10.84
C LYS A 123 12.43 6.48 -11.91
N ASN A 124 12.06 5.24 -11.59
CA ASN A 124 12.22 4.10 -12.51
C ASN A 124 11.00 3.83 -13.39
N ARG A 125 9.99 4.73 -13.37
CA ARG A 125 8.75 4.62 -14.16
C ARG A 125 8.07 3.26 -13.99
N ILE A 126 8.02 2.77 -12.74
CA ILE A 126 7.28 1.55 -12.38
C ILE A 126 5.78 1.79 -12.50
N PHE A 127 5.33 2.96 -12.06
CA PHE A 127 3.96 3.44 -12.20
C PHE A 127 3.96 4.87 -12.77
N SER A 128 2.86 5.27 -13.39
CA SER A 128 2.66 6.65 -13.87
C SER A 128 2.51 7.61 -12.68
N PRO A 129 2.79 8.91 -12.88
CA PRO A 129 2.55 9.92 -11.84
C PRO A 129 1.10 9.92 -11.32
N GLU A 130 0.11 9.66 -12.17
CA GLU A 130 -1.31 9.58 -11.81
C GLU A 130 -1.60 8.49 -10.77
N VAL A 131 -0.85 7.37 -10.82
CA VAL A 131 -0.96 6.30 -9.83
C VAL A 131 -0.15 6.61 -8.57
N ILE A 132 1.02 7.24 -8.70
CA ILE A 132 1.95 7.47 -7.59
C ILE A 132 1.54 8.65 -6.71
N GLN A 133 1.09 9.77 -7.28
CA GLN A 133 0.81 10.99 -6.51
C GLN A 133 -0.23 10.76 -5.40
N PRO A 134 -1.37 10.09 -5.67
CA PRO A 134 -2.32 9.74 -4.61
C PRO A 134 -1.70 8.93 -3.46
N LEU A 135 -0.62 8.18 -3.70
CA LEU A 135 0.06 7.41 -2.66
C LEU A 135 0.98 8.27 -1.80
N PHE A 136 1.51 9.38 -2.31
CA PHE A 136 2.20 10.38 -1.51
C PHE A 136 1.20 11.18 -0.67
N ASP A 137 0.06 11.55 -1.26
CA ASP A 137 -1.01 12.30 -0.58
C ASP A 137 -1.56 11.54 0.64
N LEU A 138 -1.63 10.21 0.57
CA LEU A 138 -1.98 9.33 1.69
C LEU A 138 -1.02 9.41 2.89
N ALA A 139 0.18 9.96 2.74
CA ALA A 139 1.09 10.16 3.88
C ALA A 139 0.58 11.24 4.84
N ASP A 140 -0.27 12.14 4.36
CA ASP A 140 -0.95 13.16 5.16
C ASP A 140 -2.34 12.65 5.60
N PRO A 141 -2.57 12.41 6.91
CA PRO A 141 -3.86 11.97 7.42
C PRO A 141 -5.00 12.99 7.21
N GLN A 142 -4.68 14.27 6.98
CA GLN A 142 -5.66 15.34 6.79
C GLN A 142 -6.01 15.56 5.31
N ASN A 143 -5.41 14.79 4.40
CA ASN A 143 -5.65 14.94 2.98
C ASN A 143 -7.08 14.45 2.59
N PRO A 144 -7.85 15.21 1.79
CA PRO A 144 -9.20 14.81 1.37
C PRO A 144 -9.29 13.46 0.63
N ILE A 145 -8.17 12.93 0.14
CA ILE A 145 -8.11 11.62 -0.51
C ILE A 145 -8.63 10.47 0.37
N TRP A 146 -8.52 10.59 1.69
CA TRP A 146 -9.01 9.59 2.62
C TRP A 146 -10.54 9.40 2.51
N GLU A 147 -11.28 10.50 2.35
CA GLU A 147 -12.75 10.47 2.16
C GLU A 147 -13.14 9.81 0.83
N GLN A 148 -12.36 10.08 -0.23
CA GLN A 148 -12.59 9.50 -1.56
C GLN A 148 -12.42 7.98 -1.55
N ILE A 149 -11.39 7.48 -0.85
CA ILE A 149 -11.12 6.04 -0.73
C ILE A 149 -12.20 5.35 0.10
N GLN A 150 -12.66 5.97 1.20
CA GLN A 150 -13.75 5.43 2.03
C GLN A 150 -15.06 5.32 1.25
N ASN A 151 -15.40 6.35 0.46
CA ASN A 151 -16.61 6.32 -0.38
C ASN A 151 -16.53 5.27 -1.51
N SER A 152 -15.32 5.02 -2.01
CA SER A 152 -15.09 4.02 -3.06
C SER A 152 -15.05 2.58 -2.54
N ASN A 153 -14.77 2.38 -1.24
CA ASN A 153 -14.72 1.07 -0.63
C ASN A 153 -15.15 1.11 0.87
N PRO A 154 -16.45 0.88 1.16
CA PRO A 154 -17.00 0.95 2.51
C PRO A 154 -16.37 -0.01 3.53
N GLU A 155 -15.69 -1.06 3.07
CA GLU A 155 -15.08 -2.11 3.91
C GLU A 155 -13.76 -1.66 4.58
N LEU A 156 -13.17 -0.52 4.17
CA LEU A 156 -11.90 0.01 4.68
C LEU A 156 -12.02 0.90 5.93
N GLY A 157 -13.17 0.89 6.62
CA GLY A 157 -13.38 1.63 7.85
C GLY A 157 -12.42 1.22 8.97
N LEU A 158 -11.22 1.80 9.00
CA LEU A 158 -10.34 1.82 10.17
C LEU A 158 -11.02 2.70 11.22
N GLY A 159 -11.87 2.08 12.03
CA GLY A 159 -12.61 2.74 13.11
C GLY A 159 -11.64 3.36 14.12
N GLY A 160 -11.52 4.69 14.06
CA GLY A 160 -10.96 5.49 15.14
C GLY A 160 -11.89 5.47 16.35
N ALA A 161 -11.33 5.16 17.51
CA ALA A 161 -11.97 5.30 18.80
C ALA A 161 -11.98 6.78 19.25
N ALA A 162 -13.19 7.31 19.49
CA ALA A 162 -13.61 8.43 20.36
C ALA A 162 -14.94 8.96 19.76
N SER A 163 -16.08 9.10 20.42
CA SER A 163 -16.42 9.38 21.82
C SER A 163 -17.81 8.82 22.13
N GLY A 164 -18.02 8.38 23.38
CA GLY A 164 -19.35 8.12 23.90
C GLY A 164 -20.16 9.40 24.11
N GLY A 165 -21.48 9.25 24.27
CA GLY A 165 -22.37 10.30 24.76
C GLY A 165 -23.73 10.37 24.04
N ASN A 166 -24.78 9.94 24.74
CA ASN A 166 -26.17 9.89 24.33
C ASN A 166 -26.83 11.24 23.93
N ASN A 167 -27.76 11.13 22.98
CA ASN A 167 -29.12 11.70 22.90
C ASN A 167 -29.41 13.21 23.04
N ASN A 168 -29.87 13.75 21.89
CA ASN A 168 -31.20 14.33 21.63
C ASN A 168 -31.42 15.87 21.70
N VAL A 169 -32.27 16.31 20.75
CA VAL A 169 -33.18 17.47 20.72
C VAL A 169 -32.74 18.76 19.98
N ASN A 170 -33.25 18.86 18.73
CA ASN A 170 -34.08 19.95 18.16
C ASN A 170 -33.47 21.25 17.57
N SER A 171 -33.77 21.43 16.28
CA SER A 171 -34.27 22.60 15.54
C SER A 171 -33.60 23.98 15.59
N GLY A 172 -33.27 24.46 14.38
CA GLY A 172 -33.71 25.79 13.91
C GLY A 172 -32.62 26.83 13.64
N GLY A 173 -32.56 27.33 12.39
CA GLY A 173 -32.30 28.75 12.12
C GLY A 173 -30.91 29.19 11.63
N ASN A 174 -30.81 29.34 10.31
CA ASN A 174 -30.35 30.53 9.55
C ASN A 174 -28.91 31.14 9.70
N SER A 175 -28.26 31.25 8.53
CA SER A 175 -27.42 32.34 7.97
C SER A 175 -26.14 32.83 8.68
N GLY A 176 -25.04 32.91 7.90
CA GLY A 176 -24.05 33.99 8.02
C GLY A 176 -22.57 33.64 7.82
N SER A 177 -22.08 33.87 6.60
CA SER A 177 -20.83 34.56 6.26
C SER A 177 -19.45 34.14 6.81
N GLY A 178 -18.58 33.68 5.90
CA GLY A 178 -17.32 34.35 5.55
C GLY A 178 -16.10 34.21 6.48
N GLY A 179 -15.02 33.61 5.97
CA GLY A 179 -13.68 33.72 6.55
C GLY A 179 -12.70 32.70 5.99
N GLY A 180 -12.03 33.03 4.89
CA GLY A 180 -10.98 32.20 4.30
C GLY A 180 -9.73 32.16 5.17
N ALA A 181 -9.23 30.95 5.43
CA ALA A 181 -7.92 30.71 6.03
C ALA A 181 -7.10 29.87 5.04
N SER A 182 -5.97 30.44 4.61
CA SER A 182 -5.03 29.89 3.64
C SER A 182 -4.58 28.47 4.01
N GLY A 183 -4.97 27.51 3.17
CA GLY A 183 -4.38 26.18 3.14
C GLY A 183 -2.92 26.28 2.67
N ARG A 184 -1.99 26.04 3.60
CA ARG A 184 -0.56 25.94 3.29
C ARG A 184 -0.34 24.58 2.62
N THR A 185 -0.14 24.58 1.29
CA THR A 185 0.31 23.39 0.56
C THR A 185 1.64 22.92 1.14
N ILE A 186 1.67 21.75 1.78
CA ILE A 186 2.90 21.04 2.11
C ILE A 186 3.53 20.65 0.78
N ILE A 187 4.66 21.27 0.43
CA ILE A 187 5.41 20.93 -0.78
C ILE A 187 6.49 19.92 -0.36
N VAL A 188 6.68 18.87 -1.15
CA VAL A 188 7.70 17.79 -1.07
C VAL A 188 9.15 18.19 -0.69
N ARG A 189 9.44 19.48 -0.59
CA ARG A 189 10.72 20.03 -0.10
C ARG A 189 10.90 19.95 1.42
N ASP A 190 9.82 19.79 2.20
CA ASP A 190 9.89 19.84 3.67
C ASP A 190 10.45 18.55 4.31
N PHE A 191 10.74 17.52 3.51
CA PHE A 191 11.25 16.22 3.96
C PHE A 191 12.68 15.89 3.48
N LEU A 192 13.41 16.83 2.86
CA LEU A 192 14.82 16.63 2.55
C LEU A 192 15.71 17.24 3.64
N PRO A 193 16.68 16.51 4.22
CA PRO A 193 17.70 17.12 5.06
C PRO A 193 18.56 18.07 4.22
N PRO A 194 18.99 19.22 4.78
CA PRO A 194 19.91 20.11 4.08
C PRO A 194 21.25 19.41 3.85
N THR A 195 21.78 19.57 2.63
CA THR A 195 23.16 19.23 2.27
C THR A 195 24.16 20.16 2.91
#